data_AF-A0A1V5YQ29-F1
#
_entry.id   AF-A0A1V5YQ29-F1
#
_cell.length_a   1.000
_cell.length_b   1.000
_cell.length_c   1.000
_cell.angle_alpha   90.00
_cell.angle_beta   90.00
_cell.angle_gamma   90.00
#
_symmetry.space_group_name_H-M   'P 1'
#
loop_
_entity.id
_entity.type
_entity.pdbx_description
1 polymer ?
#
loop_
_entity_poly.entity_id
_entity_poly.type
_entity_poly.pdbx_seq_one_letter_code
_entity_poly.pdbx_strand_id
1 'polypeptide(L)'
;MTPPDGGIAAITTGLAYLGPEGDADDSGNSNRVEYNYFVNTLEYSPAEYVAAALDPSQEPPAVLSISANPTGKIPLGGSVTISVAVNPGMGTAVAYQWKKDGIILADETGSAVSITNAQVADSGVYSVVVDVDAKAVEQYEASYTLVVLEFVIPVGGALGLIALAGACAMVGVSGLRRRK
;
A
#
# COMPACT_ATOMS: atom_id res chain seq x y z
N MET A 1 26.80 8.60 0.42
CA MET A 1 26.87 9.94 1.03
C MET A 1 25.75 10.05 2.05
N THR A 2 26.05 10.60 3.23
CA THR A 2 25.06 10.98 4.26
C THR A 2 24.36 12.25 3.80
N PRO A 3 23.05 12.42 4.08
CA PRO A 3 22.35 13.68 3.76
C PRO A 3 23.07 14.85 4.42
N PRO A 4 23.17 16.02 3.75
CA PRO A 4 23.65 17.22 4.38
C PRO A 4 22.76 17.53 5.57
N ASP A 5 23.43 17.75 6.67
CA ASP A 5 22.89 18.27 7.90
C ASP A 5 22.12 19.56 7.55
N GLY A 6 20.79 19.56 7.71
CA GLY A 6 19.90 20.70 7.38
C GLY A 6 19.28 20.73 5.98
N GLY A 7 19.42 19.69 5.15
CA GLY A 7 18.70 19.57 3.87
C GLY A 7 18.92 20.74 2.90
N ILE A 8 17.83 21.24 2.31
CA ILE A 8 17.83 22.35 1.33
C ILE A 8 18.35 23.66 1.95
N ALA A 9 18.16 23.85 3.26
CA ALA A 9 18.65 25.02 3.99
C ALA A 9 20.19 25.06 4.12
N ALA A 10 20.88 23.93 3.96
CA ALA A 10 22.34 23.88 3.94
C ALA A 10 22.95 24.56 2.69
N ILE A 11 22.13 24.76 1.65
CA ILE A 11 22.55 25.19 0.32
C ILE A 11 21.73 26.39 -0.20
N THR A 12 20.65 26.77 0.50
CA THR A 12 19.77 27.90 0.16
C THR A 12 19.67 28.87 1.33
N THR A 13 19.77 30.17 1.06
CA THR A 13 19.67 31.21 2.10
C THR A 13 18.21 31.50 2.45
N GLY A 14 17.89 31.62 3.74
CA GLY A 14 16.57 32.05 4.23
C GLY A 14 15.64 30.93 4.70
N LEU A 15 16.03 29.66 4.56
CA LEU A 15 15.31 28.51 5.12
C LEU A 15 15.88 28.13 6.49
N ALA A 16 15.04 27.50 7.32
CA ALA A 16 15.43 27.06 8.65
C ALA A 16 16.31 25.79 8.57
N TYR A 17 17.39 25.76 9.34
CA TYR A 17 18.18 24.56 9.54
C TYR A 17 17.48 23.66 10.56
N LEU A 18 16.85 22.58 10.10
CA LEU A 18 16.05 21.68 10.96
C LEU A 18 16.67 20.29 11.16
N GLY A 19 17.92 20.10 10.72
CA GLY A 19 18.59 18.81 10.71
C GLY A 19 17.97 17.81 9.70
N PRO A 20 18.43 16.56 9.68
CA PRO A 20 18.00 15.58 8.67
C PRO A 20 16.53 15.14 8.76
N GLU A 21 15.94 15.15 9.96
CA GLU A 21 14.54 14.74 10.18
C GLU A 21 13.54 15.89 10.08
N GLY A 22 14.03 17.13 10.01
CA GLY A 22 13.16 18.28 9.84
C GLY A 22 12.66 18.43 8.40
N ASP A 23 11.65 19.26 8.24
CA ASP A 23 11.03 19.60 6.95
C ASP A 23 11.31 21.08 6.68
N ALA A 24 12.34 21.36 5.87
CA ALA A 24 12.84 22.72 5.69
C ALA A 24 12.02 23.56 4.70
N ASP A 25 11.22 22.93 3.85
CA ASP A 25 10.40 23.56 2.82
C ASP A 25 8.88 23.41 3.02
N ASP A 26 8.47 22.76 4.11
CA ASP A 26 7.07 22.56 4.51
C ASP A 26 6.32 21.66 3.50
N SER A 27 7.03 20.73 2.85
CA SER A 27 6.47 19.77 1.88
C SER A 27 5.77 18.59 2.56
N GLY A 28 6.02 18.36 3.84
CA GLY A 28 5.58 17.20 4.60
C GLY A 28 6.57 16.03 4.56
N ASN A 29 7.64 16.12 3.76
CA ASN A 29 8.72 15.14 3.72
C ASN A 29 9.92 15.62 4.54
N SER A 30 10.62 14.70 5.21
CA SER A 30 11.86 15.10 5.89
C SER A 30 12.97 15.38 4.88
N ASN A 31 13.88 16.29 5.24
CA ASN A 31 15.08 16.62 4.48
C ASN A 31 15.85 15.37 4.02
N ARG A 32 15.88 14.33 4.86
CA ARG A 32 16.51 13.06 4.53
C ARG A 32 15.77 12.28 3.45
N VAL A 33 14.44 12.19 3.53
CA VAL A 33 13.60 11.51 2.54
C VAL A 33 13.82 12.14 1.17
N GLU A 34 13.77 13.46 1.09
CA GLU A 34 13.99 14.19 -0.16
C GLU A 34 15.39 13.99 -0.71
N TYR A 35 16.42 14.09 0.14
CA TYR A 35 17.80 13.88 -0.29
C TYR A 35 18.04 12.44 -0.79
N ASN A 36 17.45 11.45 -0.13
CA ASN A 36 17.51 10.05 -0.56
C ASN A 36 16.83 9.84 -1.91
N TYR A 37 15.73 10.54 -2.16
CA TYR A 37 15.05 10.46 -3.44
C TYR A 37 15.83 11.19 -4.55
N PHE A 38 15.99 12.51 -4.46
CA PHE A 38 16.57 13.30 -5.55
C PHE A 38 18.03 12.98 -5.80
N VAL A 39 18.85 12.92 -4.75
CA VAL A 39 20.30 12.80 -4.92
C VAL A 39 20.74 11.34 -5.04
N ASN A 40 20.21 10.46 -4.19
CA ASN A 40 20.68 9.06 -4.19
C ASN A 40 19.95 8.18 -5.21
N THR A 41 18.69 8.45 -5.52
CA THR A 41 17.91 7.64 -6.47
C THR A 41 17.93 8.24 -7.87
N LEU A 42 17.69 9.55 -7.98
CA LEU A 42 17.67 10.24 -9.28
C LEU A 42 19.01 10.83 -9.71
N GLU A 43 20.04 10.73 -8.85
CA GLU A 43 21.41 11.20 -9.11
C GLU A 43 21.51 12.71 -9.39
N TYR A 44 20.63 13.53 -8.80
CA TYR A 44 20.64 14.98 -8.97
C TYR A 44 21.90 15.61 -8.38
N SER A 45 22.42 16.62 -9.06
CA SER A 45 23.43 17.51 -8.50
C SER A 45 22.87 18.36 -7.35
N PRO A 46 23.70 18.96 -6.49
CA PRO A 46 23.22 19.82 -5.40
C PRO A 46 22.31 20.96 -5.88
N ALA A 47 22.60 21.56 -7.05
CA ALA A 47 21.78 22.64 -7.60
C ALA A 47 20.41 22.14 -8.11
N GLU A 48 20.37 20.95 -8.72
CA GLU A 48 19.12 20.31 -9.16
C GLU A 48 18.27 19.88 -7.98
N TYR A 49 18.87 19.37 -6.91
CA TYR A 49 18.16 19.04 -5.67
C TYR A 49 17.46 20.27 -5.06
N VAL A 50 18.15 21.42 -4.97
CA VAL A 50 17.52 22.65 -4.45
C VAL A 50 16.30 23.05 -5.27
N ALA A 51 16.45 23.04 -6.59
CA ALA A 51 15.37 23.44 -7.48
C ALA A 51 14.18 22.46 -7.40
N ALA A 52 14.45 21.16 -7.29
CA ALA A 52 13.43 20.13 -7.23
C ALA A 52 12.68 20.11 -5.89
N ALA A 53 13.40 20.21 -4.77
CA ALA A 53 12.77 20.15 -3.45
C ALA A 53 11.79 21.32 -3.23
N LEU A 54 12.14 22.52 -3.72
CA LEU A 54 11.25 23.69 -3.66
C LEU A 54 10.13 23.70 -4.72
N ASP A 55 10.08 22.73 -5.62
CA ASP A 55 9.06 22.63 -6.65
C ASP A 55 7.95 21.65 -6.20
N PRO A 56 6.74 22.13 -5.88
CA PRO A 56 5.64 21.25 -5.45
C PRO A 56 5.19 20.27 -6.54
N SER A 57 5.63 20.44 -7.79
CA SER A 57 5.41 19.46 -8.86
C SER A 57 6.42 18.31 -8.86
N GLN A 58 7.49 18.42 -8.07
CA GLN A 58 8.55 17.45 -7.89
C GLN A 58 8.56 16.99 -6.42
N GLU A 59 7.46 16.42 -5.92
CA GLU A 59 7.44 15.82 -4.60
C GLU A 59 7.94 14.37 -4.66
N PRO A 60 8.79 13.90 -3.73
CA PRO A 60 9.09 12.48 -3.61
C PRO A 60 7.79 11.65 -3.49
N PRO A 61 7.75 10.43 -4.03
CA PRO A 61 6.65 9.53 -3.74
C PRO A 61 6.64 9.22 -2.23
N ALA A 62 5.45 9.02 -1.67
CA ALA A 62 5.31 8.51 -0.31
C ALA A 62 6.19 7.27 -0.10
N VAL A 63 6.78 7.09 1.08
CA VAL A 63 7.69 5.95 1.32
C VAL A 63 6.98 4.60 1.19
N LEU A 64 5.74 4.53 1.67
CA LEU A 64 4.91 3.35 1.60
C LEU A 64 3.75 3.54 0.62
N SER A 65 3.41 2.48 -0.10
CA SER A 65 2.13 2.35 -0.80
C SER A 65 1.34 1.20 -0.18
N ILE A 66 0.08 1.47 0.18
CA ILE A 66 -0.84 0.47 0.72
C ILE A 66 -2.01 0.27 -0.23
N SER A 67 -2.40 -0.99 -0.44
CA SER A 67 -3.48 -1.36 -1.37
C SER A 67 -4.21 -2.60 -0.89
N ALA A 68 -5.38 -2.87 -1.47
CA ALA A 68 -6.14 -4.09 -1.20
C ALA A 68 -6.58 -4.75 -2.50
N ASN A 69 -6.69 -6.08 -2.49
CA ASN A 69 -7.24 -6.86 -3.60
C ASN A 69 -8.25 -7.90 -3.09
N PRO A 70 -9.52 -7.86 -3.52
CA PRO A 70 -10.11 -6.85 -4.40
C PRO A 70 -10.23 -5.48 -3.72
N THR A 71 -10.36 -4.42 -4.52
CA THR A 71 -10.60 -3.06 -4.02
C THR A 71 -12.09 -2.83 -3.74
N GLY A 72 -12.39 -1.83 -2.92
CA GLY A 72 -13.76 -1.42 -2.61
C GLY A 72 -14.38 -2.20 -1.45
N LYS A 73 -15.69 -2.46 -1.56
CA LYS A 73 -16.48 -3.12 -0.52
C LYS A 73 -16.39 -4.63 -0.66
N ILE A 74 -16.07 -5.32 0.43
CA ILE A 74 -15.94 -6.77 0.46
C ILE A 74 -17.27 -7.39 0.91
N PRO A 75 -17.83 -8.37 0.19
CA PRO A 75 -19.04 -9.05 0.63
C PRO A 75 -18.75 -9.96 1.84
N LEU A 76 -19.75 -10.16 2.69
CA LEU A 76 -19.72 -11.22 3.72
C LEU A 76 -19.28 -12.57 3.13
N GLY A 77 -18.40 -13.26 3.83
CA GLY A 77 -17.79 -14.52 3.39
C GLY A 77 -16.74 -14.37 2.28
N GLY A 78 -16.52 -13.15 1.78
CA GLY A 78 -15.51 -12.82 0.78
C GLY A 78 -14.09 -12.97 1.29
N SER A 79 -13.12 -12.67 0.44
CA SER A 79 -11.71 -12.62 0.82
C SER A 79 -11.07 -11.35 0.29
N VAL A 80 -10.13 -10.80 1.04
CA VAL A 80 -9.35 -9.62 0.69
C VAL A 80 -7.94 -9.75 1.25
N THR A 81 -6.97 -9.33 0.46
CA THR A 81 -5.59 -9.17 0.92
C THR A 81 -5.24 -7.69 0.90
N ILE A 82 -4.82 -7.16 2.05
CA ILE A 82 -4.29 -5.81 2.17
C ILE A 82 -2.77 -5.93 2.15
N SER A 83 -2.11 -5.23 1.24
CA SER A 83 -0.66 -5.30 1.04
C SER A 83 -0.03 -3.92 1.17
N VAL A 84 1.15 -3.87 1.76
CA VAL A 84 2.02 -2.70 1.80
C VAL A 84 3.30 -2.96 1.02
N ALA A 85 3.80 -1.95 0.33
CA ALA A 85 5.08 -1.98 -0.36
C ALA A 85 5.88 -0.71 -0.03
N VAL A 86 7.20 -0.84 0.05
CA VAL A 86 8.11 0.32 0.03
C VAL A 86 8.28 0.74 -1.43
N ASN A 87 8.08 2.02 -1.72
CA ASN A 87 8.19 2.51 -3.09
C ASN A 87 9.65 2.41 -3.59
N PRO A 88 9.86 2.14 -4.91
CA PRO A 88 11.21 1.99 -5.46
C PRO A 88 12.09 3.22 -5.16
N GLY A 89 13.32 2.97 -4.70
CA GLY A 89 14.26 4.04 -4.33
C GLY A 89 14.12 4.55 -2.90
N MET A 90 13.06 4.17 -2.17
CA MET A 90 12.82 4.65 -0.79
C MET A 90 13.46 3.78 0.30
N GLY A 91 14.20 2.73 -0.09
CA GLY A 91 14.86 1.81 0.82
C GLY A 91 14.29 0.39 0.75
N THR A 92 14.57 -0.42 1.77
CA THR A 92 14.08 -1.79 1.89
C THR A 92 13.39 -1.98 3.22
N ALA A 93 12.19 -2.57 3.23
CA ALA A 93 11.52 -2.92 4.47
C ALA A 93 12.29 -4.00 5.23
N VAL A 94 12.50 -3.78 6.53
CA VAL A 94 13.19 -4.73 7.41
C VAL A 94 12.26 -5.36 8.45
N ALA A 95 11.17 -4.68 8.82
CA ALA A 95 10.13 -5.22 9.71
C ALA A 95 8.76 -4.61 9.41
N TYR A 96 7.71 -5.35 9.73
CA TYR A 96 6.31 -4.91 9.63
C TYR A 96 5.59 -5.22 10.93
N GLN A 97 4.69 -4.33 11.33
CA GLN A 97 3.72 -4.61 12.38
C GLN A 97 2.36 -4.03 12.01
N TRP A 98 1.39 -4.91 11.78
CA TRP A 98 0.02 -4.49 11.50
C TRP A 98 -0.78 -4.20 12.77
N LYS A 99 -1.72 -3.27 12.64
CA LYS A 99 -2.72 -2.91 13.64
C LYS A 99 -4.08 -2.82 12.97
N LYS A 100 -5.14 -3.15 13.69
CA LYS A 100 -6.53 -2.88 13.31
C LYS A 100 -7.16 -1.97 14.35
N ASP A 101 -7.69 -0.83 13.91
CA ASP A 101 -8.30 0.20 14.77
C ASP A 101 -7.39 0.59 15.95
N GLY A 102 -6.08 0.67 15.67
CA GLY A 102 -5.04 0.97 16.66
C GLY A 102 -4.57 -0.22 17.52
N ILE A 103 -5.21 -1.39 17.43
CA ILE A 103 -4.86 -2.59 18.20
C ILE A 103 -3.88 -3.46 17.39
N ILE A 104 -2.77 -3.85 18.01
CA ILE A 104 -1.73 -4.69 17.39
C ILE A 104 -2.29 -6.07 16.99
N LEU A 105 -2.01 -6.48 15.76
CA LEU A 105 -2.22 -7.85 15.27
C LEU A 105 -0.90 -8.62 15.44
N ALA A 106 -0.74 -9.33 16.56
CA ALA A 106 0.56 -9.82 17.03
C ALA A 106 1.31 -10.72 16.02
N ASP A 107 0.58 -11.55 15.26
CA ASP A 107 1.18 -12.50 14.31
C ASP A 107 1.28 -11.95 12.88
N GLU A 108 0.79 -10.74 12.64
CA GLU A 108 0.80 -10.10 11.33
C GLU A 108 2.06 -9.24 11.18
N THR A 109 3.16 -9.90 10.81
CA THR A 109 4.49 -9.29 10.62
C THR A 109 4.98 -9.34 9.16
N GLY A 110 4.09 -9.70 8.23
CA GLY A 110 4.38 -9.75 6.80
C GLY A 110 4.05 -8.43 6.08
N SER A 111 4.39 -8.36 4.79
CA SER A 111 3.99 -7.24 3.93
C SER A 111 2.50 -7.23 3.56
N ALA A 112 1.73 -8.22 4.01
CA ALA A 112 0.30 -8.31 3.73
C ALA A 112 -0.46 -9.02 4.85
N VAL A 113 -1.71 -8.60 5.03
CA VAL A 113 -2.73 -9.27 5.88
C VAL A 113 -3.79 -9.85 4.96
N SER A 114 -4.09 -11.13 5.12
CA SER A 114 -5.13 -11.81 4.33
C SER A 114 -6.33 -12.16 5.20
N ILE A 115 -7.49 -11.63 4.84
CA ILE A 115 -8.76 -11.91 5.49
C ILE A 115 -9.53 -12.86 4.59
N THR A 116 -9.84 -14.03 5.11
CA THR A 116 -10.66 -15.04 4.44
C THR A 116 -11.97 -15.20 5.18
N ASN A 117 -13.06 -15.49 4.47
CA ASN A 117 -14.40 -15.57 5.06
C ASN A 117 -14.77 -14.28 5.84
N ALA A 118 -14.60 -13.12 5.21
CA ALA A 118 -14.74 -11.81 5.83
C ALA A 118 -16.11 -11.62 6.52
N GLN A 119 -16.09 -11.06 7.73
CA GLN A 119 -17.26 -10.72 8.55
C GLN A 119 -17.40 -9.21 8.69
N VAL A 120 -18.59 -8.71 9.05
CA VAL A 120 -18.81 -7.26 9.27
C VAL A 120 -17.82 -6.70 10.30
N ALA A 121 -17.51 -7.50 11.32
CA ALA A 121 -16.54 -7.17 12.36
C ALA A 121 -15.11 -7.00 11.86
N ASP A 122 -14.76 -7.48 10.66
CA ASP A 122 -13.44 -7.26 10.05
C ASP A 122 -13.32 -5.85 9.43
N SER A 123 -14.43 -5.11 9.26
CA SER A 123 -14.34 -3.71 8.87
C SER A 123 -13.54 -2.91 9.91
N GLY A 124 -12.81 -1.90 9.44
CA GLY A 124 -11.97 -1.06 10.29
C GLY A 124 -10.80 -0.44 9.54
N VAL A 125 -10.00 0.34 10.26
CA VAL A 125 -8.76 0.91 9.75
C VAL A 125 -7.61 -0.06 10.03
N TYR A 126 -7.03 -0.60 8.97
CA TYR A 126 -5.81 -1.40 9.01
C TYR A 126 -4.63 -0.47 8.80
N SER A 127 -3.75 -0.36 9.79
CA SER A 127 -2.52 0.42 9.69
C SER A 127 -1.30 -0.46 9.89
N VAL A 128 -0.21 -0.16 9.23
CA VAL A 128 1.05 -0.88 9.35
C VAL A 128 2.18 0.09 9.67
N VAL A 129 2.99 -0.26 10.66
CA VAL A 129 4.30 0.36 10.89
C VAL A 129 5.32 -0.47 10.12
N VAL A 130 6.14 0.19 9.32
CA VAL A 130 7.23 -0.43 8.58
C VAL A 130 8.54 0.22 8.99
N ASP A 131 9.47 -0.59 9.48
CA ASP A 131 10.86 -0.18 9.62
C ASP A 131 11.50 -0.30 8.23
N VAL A 132 12.01 0.81 7.69
CA VAL A 132 12.63 0.87 6.36
C VAL A 132 14.10 1.23 6.51
N ASP A 133 14.98 0.41 5.94
CA ASP A 133 16.39 0.72 5.81
C ASP A 133 16.63 1.51 4.53
N ALA A 134 16.84 2.83 4.69
CA ALA A 134 17.22 3.76 3.65
C ALA A 134 18.59 4.40 3.96
N LYS A 135 19.55 3.57 4.44
CA LYS A 135 20.86 3.92 5.03
C LYS A 135 20.82 4.29 6.51
N ALA A 136 19.63 4.49 7.04
CA ALA A 136 19.28 4.45 8.45
C ALA A 136 17.90 3.77 8.54
N VAL A 137 17.63 3.11 9.67
CA VAL A 137 16.31 2.53 9.92
C VAL A 137 15.38 3.62 10.41
N GLU A 138 14.33 3.88 9.64
CA GLU A 138 13.26 4.83 9.95
C GLU A 138 11.90 4.15 9.96
N GLN A 139 10.97 4.74 10.71
CA GLN A 139 9.62 4.22 10.87
C GLN A 139 8.63 4.99 10.02
N TYR A 140 7.85 4.23 9.26
CA TYR A 140 6.80 4.75 8.40
C TYR A 140 5.47 4.09 8.72
N GLU A 141 4.38 4.87 8.72
CA GLU A 141 3.03 4.35 8.89
C GLU A 141 2.19 4.54 7.62
N ALA A 142 1.40 3.53 7.26
CA ALA A 142 0.39 3.60 6.21
C ALA A 142 -0.92 2.99 6.69
N SER A 143 -2.07 3.45 6.16
CA SER A 143 -3.38 2.95 6.58
C SER A 143 -4.36 2.72 5.42
N TYR A 144 -5.23 1.74 5.59
CA TYR A 144 -6.29 1.35 4.65
C TYR A 144 -7.60 1.10 5.40
N THR A 145 -8.71 1.67 4.93
CA THR A 145 -10.04 1.42 5.52
C THR A 145 -10.72 0.26 4.80
N LEU A 146 -10.91 -0.85 5.50
CA LEU A 146 -11.67 -1.99 5.02
C LEU A 146 -13.15 -1.84 5.38
N VAL A 147 -14.02 -2.11 4.40
CA VAL A 147 -15.47 -2.13 4.59
C VAL A 147 -16.03 -3.46 4.11
N VAL A 148 -16.54 -4.25 5.06
CA VAL A 148 -17.25 -5.51 4.81
C VAL A 148 -18.75 -5.26 4.97
N LEU A 149 -19.54 -5.70 3.99
CA LEU A 149 -20.99 -5.48 3.99
C LEU A 149 -21.74 -6.79 3.74
N GLU A 150 -22.93 -6.87 4.34
CA GLU A 150 -23.87 -7.92 4.01
C GLU A 150 -24.44 -7.66 2.61
N PHE A 151 -24.30 -8.61 1.70
CA PHE A 151 -25.05 -8.57 0.46
C PHE A 151 -26.41 -9.24 0.69
N VAL A 152 -27.43 -8.43 0.99
CA VAL A 152 -28.81 -8.89 0.97
C VAL A 152 -29.23 -8.95 -0.49
N ILE A 153 -29.30 -10.16 -1.07
CA ILE A 153 -30.11 -10.33 -2.28
C ILE A 153 -31.54 -10.03 -1.85
N PRO A 154 -32.24 -9.05 -2.44
CA PRO A 154 -33.67 -8.92 -2.19
C PRO A 154 -34.34 -10.20 -2.69
N VAL A 155 -34.62 -11.13 -1.78
CA VAL A 155 -35.49 -12.28 -2.05
C VAL A 155 -36.90 -11.71 -2.14
N GLY A 156 -37.27 -11.14 -3.30
CA GLY A 156 -38.48 -10.31 -3.34
C GLY A 156 -38.87 -9.71 -4.69
N GLY A 157 -38.86 -10.50 -5.75
CA GLY A 157 -39.68 -10.25 -6.94
C GLY A 157 -39.97 -11.60 -7.57
N ALA A 158 -41.23 -12.05 -7.54
CA ALA A 158 -41.61 -13.33 -8.11
C ALA A 158 -41.10 -13.46 -9.56
N LEU A 159 -40.42 -14.58 -9.84
CA LEU A 159 -39.82 -15.01 -11.11
C LEU A 159 -38.39 -14.52 -11.40
N GLY A 160 -37.40 -15.44 -11.30
CA GLY A 160 -36.15 -15.30 -12.04
C GLY A 160 -34.97 -16.08 -11.48
N LEU A 161 -34.70 -17.26 -12.03
CA LEU A 161 -33.51 -18.09 -11.78
C LEU A 161 -32.19 -17.30 -11.84
N ILE A 162 -31.23 -17.66 -10.99
CA ILE A 162 -29.80 -17.61 -11.37
C ILE A 162 -29.31 -19.04 -11.49
N ALA A 163 -29.13 -19.48 -12.73
CA ALA A 163 -28.38 -20.67 -13.07
C ALA A 163 -26.92 -20.48 -12.65
N LEU A 164 -26.40 -21.38 -11.82
CA LEU A 164 -24.97 -21.53 -11.64
C LEU A 164 -24.43 -22.09 -12.96
N ALA A 165 -23.89 -21.24 -13.82
CA ALA A 165 -23.24 -21.66 -15.07
C ALA A 165 -21.93 -22.37 -14.74
N GLY A 166 -22.02 -23.68 -14.44
CA GLY A 166 -20.90 -24.60 -14.60
C GLY A 166 -20.61 -24.76 -16.09
N ALA A 167 -19.35 -24.58 -16.46
CA ALA A 167 -18.86 -24.46 -17.82
C ALA A 167 -19.31 -25.57 -18.79
N CYS A 168 -19.61 -25.16 -20.03
CA CYS A 168 -19.78 -26.00 -21.20
C CYS A 168 -18.52 -26.82 -21.53
N ALA A 169 -18.68 -28.11 -21.80
CA ALA A 169 -17.92 -28.80 -22.85
C ALA A 169 -18.87 -29.74 -23.60
N MET A 170 -18.94 -29.57 -24.91
CA MET A 170 -19.95 -30.17 -25.79
C MET A 170 -19.74 -31.66 -26.08
N VAL A 171 -20.87 -32.27 -26.39
CA VAL A 171 -21.17 -33.65 -26.77
C VAL A 171 -20.41 -34.11 -28.03
N GLY A 172 -19.87 -35.34 -27.99
CA GLY A 172 -19.57 -36.17 -29.16
C GLY A 172 -20.49 -37.40 -29.19
N VAL A 173 -21.30 -37.50 -30.23
CA VAL A 173 -22.39 -38.47 -30.45
C VAL A 173 -21.88 -39.81 -31.03
N SER A 174 -22.59 -40.89 -30.66
CA SER A 174 -22.84 -42.14 -31.42
C SER A 174 -21.80 -43.25 -31.54
N GLY A 175 -22.24 -44.46 -31.14
CA GLY A 175 -21.67 -45.74 -31.54
C GLY A 175 -22.30 -46.94 -30.82
N LEU A 176 -23.60 -47.20 -31.04
CA LEU A 176 -24.28 -48.39 -30.53
C LEU A 176 -24.11 -49.58 -31.50
N ARG A 177 -23.89 -50.78 -30.92
CA ARG A 177 -24.05 -52.16 -31.46
C ARG A 177 -22.82 -52.78 -32.14
N ARG A 178 -22.48 -54.07 -31.96
CA ARG A 178 -23.22 -55.23 -31.39
C ARG A 178 -22.22 -56.34 -31.03
N ARG A 179 -22.52 -57.12 -29.99
CA ARG A 179 -21.90 -58.43 -29.72
C ARG A 179 -22.29 -59.45 -30.80
N LYS A 180 -21.34 -60.27 -31.20
CA LYS A 180 -21.48 -61.73 -31.32
C LYS A 180 -20.24 -62.36 -30.73
#